data_AF-A0A453EY04-F1
#
_entry.id   AF-A0A453EY04-F1
#
_cell.length_a   1.000
_cell.length_b   1.000
_cell.length_c   1.000
_cell.angle_alpha   90.00
_cell.angle_beta   90.00
_cell.angle_gamma   90.00
#
_symmetry.space_group_name_H-M   'P 1'
#
loop_
_entity.id
_entity.type
_entity.pdbx_description
1 polymer ?
#
loop_
_entity_poly.entity_id
_entity_poly.type
_entity_poly.pdbx_seq_one_letter_code
_entity_poly.pdbx_strand_id
1 'polypeptide(L)'
;ASGSHPVPDHDLPPRIRDHQQLQLRHRVARILSRLLSAAMAAASFLLSPRVTLPLRRGSRLLVSCSATSSSSSSDAAGGVGFQGRVGFQGRVGFLGLGIMGAPMASNLMKAGCDITVWNRTKSKCDPLLSLGAKFESSPARVASSCDVTFAMLADPESAFEVACGANGAAEGMAAGKGYVDVSTVDDATSKLIGKRITSTGASFLEAPVSGSKKPAEDGLLIFLTAGDESLYKRVAPLLDVMGKSRFYLGDVGNGAAMKLVVNMVMGR
;
A
#
# COMPACT_ATOMS: atom_id res chain seq x y z
N ALA A 1 -22.96 31.09 34.43
CA ALA A 1 -21.90 30.19 33.97
C ALA A 1 -21.93 30.17 32.44
N SER A 2 -21.17 31.06 31.81
CA SER A 2 -21.07 31.20 30.35
C SER A 2 -20.04 30.21 29.81
N GLY A 3 -20.49 29.24 29.02
CA GLY A 3 -19.63 28.28 28.33
C GLY A 3 -18.85 28.95 27.21
N SER A 4 -17.52 28.84 27.24
CA SER A 4 -16.62 29.28 26.18
C SER A 4 -16.62 28.25 25.05
N HIS A 5 -17.19 28.60 23.90
CA HIS A 5 -16.99 27.88 22.66
C HIS A 5 -15.59 28.18 22.10
N PRO A 6 -14.87 27.18 21.53
CA PRO A 6 -13.58 27.42 20.89
C PRO A 6 -13.75 28.27 19.63
N VAL A 7 -12.95 29.33 19.53
CA VAL A 7 -12.94 30.26 18.40
C VAL A 7 -12.32 29.58 17.16
N PRO A 8 -12.96 29.63 15.98
CA PRO A 8 -12.39 29.10 14.74
C PRO A 8 -11.09 29.80 14.35
N ASP A 9 -10.12 29.08 13.76
CA ASP A 9 -8.78 29.60 13.42
C ASP A 9 -8.78 30.86 12.54
N HIS A 10 -9.85 31.10 11.78
CA HIS A 10 -10.02 32.28 10.93
C HIS A 10 -10.26 33.59 11.71
N ASP A 11 -10.68 33.52 12.98
CA ASP A 11 -10.96 34.67 13.86
C ASP A 11 -9.83 35.00 14.85
N LEU A 12 -8.71 34.26 14.82
CA LEU A 12 -7.55 34.56 15.65
C LEU A 12 -6.80 35.81 15.16
N PRO A 13 -6.39 36.73 16.07
CA PRO A 13 -5.64 37.91 15.69
C PRO A 13 -4.31 37.53 14.99
N PRO A 14 -3.85 38.31 13.99
CA PRO A 14 -2.77 37.92 13.07
C PRO A 14 -1.49 37.43 13.77
N ARG A 15 -1.13 38.04 14.91
CA ARG A 15 0.05 37.69 15.71
C ARG A 15 0.02 36.27 16.28
N ILE A 16 -1.15 35.71 16.56
CA ILE A 16 -1.30 34.36 17.11
C ILE A 16 -1.16 33.31 16.00
N ARG A 17 -1.73 33.60 14.81
CA ARG A 17 -1.65 32.74 13.62
C ARG A 17 -0.20 32.60 13.13
N ASP A 18 0.55 33.71 13.11
CA ASP A 18 1.97 33.70 12.75
C ASP A 18 2.82 32.92 13.75
N HIS A 19 2.53 33.05 15.06
CA HIS A 19 3.21 32.29 16.09
C HIS A 19 2.92 30.78 16.00
N GLN A 20 1.67 30.39 15.72
CA GLN A 20 1.31 28.97 15.52
C GLN A 20 1.94 28.38 14.25
N GLN A 21 1.96 29.12 13.14
CA GLN A 21 2.66 28.69 11.92
C GLN A 21 4.17 28.59 12.13
N LEU A 22 4.77 29.51 12.90
CA LEU A 22 6.19 29.45 13.24
C LEU A 22 6.50 28.23 14.11
N GLN A 23 5.66 27.91 15.09
CA GLN A 23 5.78 26.71 15.92
C GLN A 23 5.64 25.42 15.09
N LEU A 24 4.71 25.40 14.13
CA LEU A 24 4.54 24.27 13.21
C LEU A 24 5.78 24.08 12.32
N ARG A 25 6.32 25.16 11.74
CA ARG A 25 7.57 25.15 10.96
C ARG A 25 8.75 24.60 11.77
N HIS A 26 8.89 25.01 13.03
CA HIS A 26 9.94 24.49 13.92
C HIS A 26 9.75 23.02 14.30
N ARG A 27 8.50 22.53 14.39
CA ARG A 27 8.21 21.11 14.63
C ARG A 27 8.53 20.27 13.40
N VAL A 28 8.11 20.71 12.21
CA VAL A 28 8.40 20.04 10.94
C VAL A 28 9.91 20.00 10.67
N ALA A 29 10.63 21.11 10.87
CA ALA A 29 12.08 21.16 10.71
C ALA A 29 12.83 20.17 11.62
N ARG A 30 12.38 20.03 12.88
CA ARG A 30 12.94 19.05 13.83
C ARG A 30 12.68 17.60 13.42
N ILE A 31 11.50 17.30 12.87
CA ILE A 31 11.17 15.97 12.37
C ILE A 31 12.03 15.63 11.14
N LEU A 32 12.14 16.56 10.18
CA LEU A 32 12.97 16.39 8.99
C LEU A 32 14.45 16.18 9.35
N SER A 33 14.98 16.95 10.29
CA SER A 33 16.36 16.80 10.78
C SER A 33 16.63 15.42 11.41
N ARG A 34 15.67 14.88 12.18
CA ARG A 34 15.78 13.54 12.77
C ARG A 34 15.72 12.44 11.71
N LEU A 35 14.84 12.58 10.71
CA LEU A 35 14.76 11.63 9.60
C LEU A 35 16.03 11.63 8.74
N LEU A 36 16.59 12.81 8.46
CA LEU A 36 17.85 12.94 7.72
C LEU A 36 19.03 12.31 8.48
N SER A 37 19.07 12.50 9.80
CA SER A 37 20.10 11.90 10.65
C SER A 37 19.99 10.37 10.70
N ALA A 38 18.77 9.83 10.76
CA ALA A 38 18.53 8.38 10.71
C ALA A 38 18.96 7.78 9.36
N ALA A 39 18.68 8.47 8.25
CA ALA A 39 19.10 8.05 6.91
C ALA A 39 20.64 8.03 6.76
N MET A 40 21.33 9.04 7.29
CA MET A 40 22.80 9.10 7.28
C MET A 40 23.46 8.02 8.15
N ALA A 41 22.84 7.67 9.29
CA ALA A 41 23.30 6.57 10.13
C ALA A 41 23.16 5.21 9.44
N ALA A 42 22.05 4.99 8.71
CA ALA A 42 21.84 3.77 7.93
C ALA A 42 22.83 3.64 6.76
N ALA A 43 23.16 4.76 6.09
CA ALA A 43 24.16 4.78 5.02
C ALA A 43 25.58 4.44 5.52
N SER A 44 25.93 4.84 6.75
CA SER A 44 27.25 4.55 7.35
C SER A 44 27.43 3.06 7.70
N PHE A 45 26.34 2.33 7.93
CA PHE A 45 26.38 0.88 8.18
C PHE A 45 26.63 0.06 6.91
N LEU A 46 26.31 0.61 5.73
CA LEU A 46 26.52 -0.02 4.42
C LEU A 46 27.93 0.18 3.86
N LEU A 47 28.74 1.08 4.45
CA LEU A 47 30.12 1.36 4.02
C LEU A 47 31.21 0.71 4.90
N SER A 48 30.85 -0.14 5.87
CA SER A 48 31.86 -0.87 6.64
C SER A 48 32.47 -2.01 5.82
N PRO A 49 33.82 -2.09 5.68
CA PRO A 49 34.47 -3.13 4.90
C PRO A 49 34.27 -4.52 5.53
N ARG A 50 33.83 -5.48 4.72
CA ARG A 50 33.63 -6.89 5.08
C ARG A 50 34.92 -7.50 5.62
N VAL A 51 34.86 -7.94 6.89
CA VAL A 51 35.85 -8.81 7.52
C VAL A 51 36.02 -10.08 6.68
N THR A 52 37.25 -10.33 6.22
CA THR A 52 37.63 -11.51 5.45
C THR A 52 38.09 -12.61 6.42
N LEU A 53 37.36 -13.73 6.46
CA LEU A 53 37.79 -14.95 7.16
C LEU A 53 38.63 -15.84 6.21
N PRO A 54 39.73 -16.47 6.67
CA PRO A 54 40.52 -17.35 5.82
C PRO A 54 39.90 -18.75 5.79
N LEU A 55 39.54 -19.23 4.59
CA LEU A 55 39.14 -20.61 4.37
C LEU A 55 40.37 -21.51 4.16
N ARG A 56 40.41 -22.56 4.97
CA ARG A 56 41.46 -23.57 5.08
C ARG A 56 41.43 -24.52 3.88
N ARG A 57 42.62 -24.85 3.39
CA ARG A 57 42.94 -25.62 2.18
C ARG A 57 42.67 -27.12 2.37
N GLY A 58 42.04 -27.76 1.39
CA GLY A 58 42.22 -29.20 1.11
C GLY A 58 40.94 -29.99 0.84
N SER A 59 40.73 -30.36 -0.42
CA SER A 59 40.73 -31.77 -0.89
C SER A 59 40.22 -31.84 -2.33
N ARG A 60 41.01 -32.51 -3.18
CA ARG A 60 40.72 -32.80 -4.58
C ARG A 60 39.58 -33.81 -4.67
N LEU A 61 38.64 -33.62 -5.59
CA LEU A 61 37.89 -34.73 -6.16
C LEU A 61 37.84 -34.55 -7.69
N LEU A 62 38.35 -35.57 -8.38
CA LEU A 62 38.33 -35.73 -9.83
C LEU A 62 36.89 -35.97 -10.29
N VAL A 63 36.42 -35.22 -11.28
CA VAL A 63 35.22 -35.54 -12.05
C VAL A 63 35.64 -35.72 -13.50
N SER A 64 35.41 -36.92 -14.02
CA SER A 64 35.65 -37.32 -15.40
C SER A 64 34.61 -36.70 -16.32
N CYS A 65 35.06 -36.07 -17.40
CA CYS A 65 34.22 -35.65 -18.52
C CYS A 65 33.81 -36.86 -19.36
N SER A 66 32.53 -36.91 -19.73
CA SER A 66 32.06 -37.65 -20.90
C SER A 66 31.30 -36.66 -21.77
N ALA A 67 31.89 -36.31 -22.90
CA ALA A 67 31.27 -35.51 -23.94
C ALA A 67 30.43 -36.43 -24.85
N THR A 68 29.19 -36.05 -25.12
CA THR A 68 28.48 -36.45 -26.33
C THR A 68 27.80 -35.23 -26.91
N SER A 69 28.27 -34.88 -28.10
CA SER A 69 27.79 -33.86 -29.02
C SER A 69 26.52 -34.28 -29.75
N SER A 70 25.59 -33.35 -29.98
CA SER A 70 24.99 -33.11 -31.32
C SER A 70 24.04 -31.88 -31.32
N SER A 71 24.58 -30.77 -31.85
CA SER A 71 24.04 -29.87 -32.90
C SER A 71 22.54 -29.46 -32.97
N SER A 72 22.33 -28.12 -32.89
CA SER A 72 21.55 -27.18 -33.77
C SER A 72 20.12 -27.56 -34.18
N SER A 73 19.09 -26.70 -34.22
CA SER A 73 18.88 -25.26 -34.48
C SER A 73 17.41 -24.97 -34.07
N SER A 74 16.87 -23.78 -33.80
CA SER A 74 16.98 -22.45 -34.39
C SER A 74 16.21 -21.44 -33.52
N ASP A 75 16.68 -20.19 -33.51
CA ASP A 75 16.17 -19.05 -32.75
C ASP A 75 14.82 -18.45 -33.20
N ALA A 76 14.30 -17.61 -32.30
CA ALA A 76 13.27 -16.55 -32.42
C ALA A 76 11.81 -16.97 -32.18
N ALA A 77 11.02 -16.33 -31.30
CA ALA A 77 11.12 -15.02 -30.67
C ALA A 77 10.59 -15.07 -29.22
N GLY A 78 11.33 -14.44 -28.31
CA GLY A 78 11.00 -14.34 -26.89
C GLY A 78 9.80 -13.43 -26.63
N GLY A 79 8.65 -14.04 -26.41
CA GLY A 79 7.62 -13.47 -25.54
C GLY A 79 7.87 -13.96 -24.13
N VAL A 80 8.32 -13.08 -23.23
CA VAL A 80 8.44 -13.42 -21.81
C VAL A 80 7.02 -13.54 -21.25
N GLY A 81 6.44 -14.73 -21.35
CA GLY A 81 5.21 -15.07 -20.66
C GLY A 81 5.47 -15.00 -19.17
N PHE A 82 4.91 -14.00 -18.48
CA PHE A 82 4.86 -13.99 -17.02
C PHE A 82 3.86 -15.05 -16.56
N GLN A 83 4.27 -16.32 -16.60
CA GLN A 83 3.57 -17.42 -15.94
C GLN A 83 4.17 -17.61 -14.55
N GLY A 84 4.01 -16.59 -13.71
CA GLY A 84 4.23 -16.68 -12.27
C GLY A 84 2.94 -16.31 -11.57
N ARG A 85 2.20 -17.29 -11.03
CA ARG A 85 1.12 -16.99 -10.09
C ARG A 85 1.72 -16.15 -8.96
N VAL A 86 1.08 -15.04 -8.60
CA VAL A 86 1.46 -14.27 -7.41
C VAL A 86 1.52 -15.23 -6.22
N GLY A 87 2.56 -15.13 -5.38
CA GLY A 87 2.73 -15.95 -4.18
C GLY A 87 1.68 -15.75 -3.09
N PHE A 88 0.54 -15.13 -3.41
CA PHE A 88 -0.59 -14.92 -2.51
C PHE A 88 -1.70 -15.92 -2.84
N GLN A 89 -1.99 -16.80 -1.89
CA GLN A 89 -3.08 -17.76 -1.99
C GLN A 89 -4.32 -17.20 -1.25
N GLY A 90 -5.29 -16.66 -1.98
CA GLY A 90 -6.53 -16.13 -1.41
C GLY A 90 -7.35 -15.29 -2.39
N ARG A 91 -8.59 -14.97 -2.00
CA ARG A 91 -9.49 -14.07 -2.75
C ARG A 91 -9.24 -12.63 -2.36
N VAL A 92 -9.17 -11.74 -3.35
CA VAL A 92 -8.83 -10.33 -3.14
C VAL A 92 -10.03 -9.44 -3.51
N GLY A 93 -10.44 -8.60 -2.58
CA GLY A 93 -11.44 -7.58 -2.78
C GLY A 93 -10.82 -6.27 -3.24
N PHE A 94 -11.51 -5.51 -4.08
CA PHE A 94 -11.10 -4.15 -4.45
C PHE A 94 -12.28 -3.18 -4.45
N LEU A 95 -12.22 -2.19 -3.57
CA LEU A 95 -13.24 -1.16 -3.39
C LEU A 95 -12.76 0.15 -4.00
N GLY A 96 -13.52 0.68 -4.97
CA GLY A 96 -13.18 1.93 -5.64
C GLY A 96 -12.40 1.71 -6.93
N LEU A 97 -13.07 1.91 -8.06
CA LEU A 97 -12.51 1.72 -9.41
C LEU A 97 -12.40 3.06 -10.14
N GLY A 98 -11.75 4.01 -9.46
CA GLY A 98 -11.40 5.32 -10.03
C GLY A 98 -10.14 5.26 -10.92
N ILE A 99 -9.55 6.43 -11.15
CA ILE A 99 -8.34 6.61 -11.97
C ILE A 99 -7.18 5.72 -11.48
N MET A 100 -7.04 5.55 -10.17
CA MET A 100 -5.99 4.74 -9.57
C MET A 100 -6.43 3.30 -9.31
N GLY A 101 -7.64 3.09 -8.80
CA GLY A 101 -8.10 1.77 -8.38
C GLY A 101 -8.29 0.78 -9.54
N ALA A 102 -8.82 1.24 -10.68
CA ALA A 102 -9.03 0.37 -11.84
C ALA A 102 -7.73 -0.25 -12.39
N PRO A 103 -6.65 0.52 -12.66
CA PRO A 103 -5.40 -0.08 -13.11
C PRO A 103 -4.72 -0.94 -12.04
N MET A 104 -4.81 -0.57 -10.75
CA MET A 104 -4.29 -1.40 -9.65
C MET A 104 -4.95 -2.78 -9.60
N ALA A 105 -6.29 -2.82 -9.62
CA ALA A 105 -7.05 -4.07 -9.66
C ALA A 105 -6.77 -4.87 -10.96
N SER A 106 -6.66 -4.20 -12.11
CA SER A 106 -6.29 -4.85 -13.38
C SER A 106 -4.92 -5.53 -13.31
N ASN A 107 -3.92 -4.92 -12.65
CA ASN A 107 -2.60 -5.52 -12.49
C ASN A 107 -2.64 -6.78 -11.62
N LEU A 108 -3.43 -6.78 -10.55
CA LEU A 108 -3.64 -7.98 -9.75
C LEU A 108 -4.32 -9.10 -10.57
N MET A 109 -5.31 -8.77 -11.39
CA MET A 109 -5.96 -9.74 -12.28
C MET A 109 -4.98 -10.34 -13.31
N LYS A 110 -4.16 -9.50 -13.96
CA LYS A 110 -3.14 -9.96 -14.92
C LYS A 110 -2.11 -10.88 -14.27
N ALA A 111 -1.85 -10.71 -12.98
CA ALA A 111 -0.98 -11.58 -12.20
C ALA A 111 -1.67 -12.88 -11.73
N GLY A 112 -2.95 -13.07 -12.08
CA GLY A 112 -3.71 -14.29 -11.83
C GLY A 112 -4.47 -14.32 -10.50
N CYS A 113 -4.68 -13.17 -9.85
CA CYS A 113 -5.49 -13.09 -8.64
C CYS A 113 -6.99 -13.20 -8.94
N ASP A 114 -7.74 -13.88 -8.07
CA ASP A 114 -9.21 -13.90 -8.08
C ASP A 114 -9.73 -12.61 -7.42
N ILE A 115 -10.18 -11.66 -8.26
CA ILE A 115 -10.60 -10.32 -7.83
C ILE A 115 -12.12 -10.20 -7.78
N THR A 116 -12.63 -9.76 -6.63
CA THR A 116 -14.01 -9.28 -6.46
C THR A 116 -14.00 -7.77 -6.30
N VAL A 117 -14.76 -7.06 -7.12
CA VAL A 117 -14.79 -5.60 -7.14
C VAL A 117 -16.12 -5.02 -6.67
N TRP A 118 -16.03 -3.83 -6.13
CA TRP A 118 -17.18 -2.94 -5.95
C TRP A 118 -16.78 -1.49 -6.27
N ASN A 119 -17.72 -0.75 -6.81
CA ASN A 119 -17.63 0.69 -6.95
C ASN A 119 -19.01 1.32 -6.80
N ARG A 120 -19.09 2.51 -6.18
CA ARG A 120 -20.33 3.27 -5.98
C ARG A 120 -21.13 3.42 -7.29
N THR A 121 -20.44 3.77 -8.37
CA THR A 121 -20.99 3.77 -9.73
C THR A 121 -20.70 2.42 -10.38
N LYS A 122 -21.72 1.56 -10.49
CA LYS A 122 -21.56 0.18 -11.00
C LYS A 122 -20.90 0.09 -12.37
N SER A 123 -21.21 0.99 -13.30
CA SER A 123 -20.67 0.96 -14.67
C SER A 123 -19.13 1.11 -14.73
N LYS A 124 -18.48 1.63 -13.68
CA LYS A 124 -17.00 1.63 -13.61
C LYS A 124 -16.40 0.24 -13.38
N CYS A 125 -17.21 -0.74 -13.00
CA CYS A 125 -16.78 -2.13 -12.86
C CYS A 125 -16.70 -2.85 -14.22
N ASP A 126 -17.53 -2.45 -15.20
CA ASP A 126 -17.72 -3.19 -16.46
C ASP A 126 -16.40 -3.56 -17.16
N PRO A 127 -15.39 -2.68 -17.28
CA PRO A 127 -14.12 -3.05 -17.91
C PRO A 127 -13.40 -4.21 -17.20
N LEU A 128 -13.47 -4.29 -15.87
CA LEU A 128 -12.84 -5.37 -15.10
C LEU A 128 -13.69 -6.63 -15.11
N LEU A 129 -15.02 -6.51 -15.14
CA LEU A 129 -15.92 -7.66 -15.29
C LEU A 129 -15.70 -8.36 -16.63
N SER A 130 -15.47 -7.61 -17.72
CA SER A 130 -15.09 -8.16 -19.02
C SER A 130 -13.74 -8.90 -19.01
N LEU A 131 -12.88 -8.62 -18.02
CA LEU A 131 -11.61 -9.30 -17.81
C LEU A 131 -11.71 -10.48 -16.82
N GLY A 132 -12.91 -10.78 -16.31
CA GLY A 132 -13.17 -11.90 -15.41
C GLY A 132 -13.22 -11.55 -13.91
N ALA A 133 -13.28 -10.27 -13.54
CA ALA A 133 -13.53 -9.89 -12.15
C ALA A 133 -14.96 -10.27 -11.73
N LYS A 134 -15.14 -10.56 -10.44
CA LYS A 134 -16.45 -10.76 -9.83
C LYS A 134 -17.00 -9.44 -9.32
N PHE A 135 -18.31 -9.30 -9.29
CA PHE A 135 -18.99 -8.12 -8.74
C PHE A 135 -19.75 -8.49 -7.47
N GLU A 136 -19.71 -7.61 -6.48
CA GLU A 136 -20.60 -7.65 -5.32
C GLU A 136 -21.33 -6.31 -5.17
N SER A 137 -22.51 -6.34 -4.55
CA SER A 137 -23.40 -5.17 -4.49
C SER A 137 -23.03 -4.14 -3.41
N SER A 138 -22.19 -4.50 -2.44
CA SER A 138 -21.76 -3.60 -1.36
C SER A 138 -20.32 -3.87 -0.89
N PRO A 139 -19.67 -2.89 -0.23
CA PRO A 139 -18.39 -3.08 0.43
C PRO A 139 -18.40 -4.25 1.44
N ALA A 140 -19.47 -4.38 2.23
CA ALA A 140 -19.64 -5.50 3.17
C ALA A 140 -19.57 -6.87 2.47
N ARG A 141 -20.24 -7.02 1.32
CA ARG A 141 -20.27 -8.27 0.55
C ARG A 141 -18.89 -8.63 -0.05
N VAL A 142 -18.16 -7.63 -0.53
CA VAL A 142 -16.75 -7.82 -0.96
C VAL A 142 -15.90 -8.28 0.22
N ALA A 143 -15.97 -7.57 1.34
CA ALA A 143 -15.21 -7.90 2.54
C ALA A 143 -15.53 -9.31 3.06
N SER A 144 -16.81 -9.73 3.05
CA SER A 144 -17.21 -11.06 3.51
C SER A 144 -16.72 -12.18 2.59
N SER A 145 -16.67 -11.94 1.28
CA SER A 145 -16.24 -12.94 0.30
C SER A 145 -14.72 -13.05 0.17
N CYS A 146 -13.95 -12.01 0.55
CA CYS A 146 -12.50 -11.94 0.30
C CYS A 146 -11.64 -12.14 1.56
N ASP A 147 -10.39 -12.57 1.36
CA ASP A 147 -9.41 -12.76 2.43
C ASP A 147 -8.68 -11.45 2.75
N VAL A 148 -8.41 -10.65 1.72
CA VAL A 148 -7.83 -9.31 1.81
C VAL A 148 -8.66 -8.38 0.92
N THR A 149 -9.01 -7.20 1.41
CA THR A 149 -9.76 -6.19 0.65
C THR A 149 -8.97 -4.89 0.58
N PHE A 150 -8.67 -4.43 -0.62
CA PHE A 150 -8.08 -3.12 -0.88
C PHE A 150 -9.16 -2.06 -1.06
N ALA A 151 -8.86 -0.82 -0.69
CA ALA A 151 -9.75 0.31 -0.83
C ALA A 151 -9.01 1.53 -1.38
N MET A 152 -9.45 2.05 -2.54
CA MET A 152 -8.86 3.22 -3.22
C MET A 152 -9.94 4.27 -3.50
N LEU A 153 -10.12 5.19 -2.55
CA LEU A 153 -11.20 6.16 -2.51
C LEU A 153 -10.68 7.59 -2.72
N ALA A 154 -11.60 8.49 -3.06
CA ALA A 154 -11.27 9.85 -3.50
C ALA A 154 -10.79 10.76 -2.35
N ASP A 155 -11.39 10.60 -1.18
CA ASP A 155 -11.25 11.51 -0.04
C ASP A 155 -11.51 10.79 1.30
N PRO A 156 -11.15 11.41 2.44
CA PRO A 156 -11.39 10.86 3.77
C PRO A 156 -12.84 10.46 4.06
N GLU A 157 -13.81 11.26 3.60
CA GLU A 157 -15.23 10.99 3.82
C GLU A 157 -15.67 9.71 3.11
N SER A 158 -15.30 9.56 1.85
CA SER A 158 -15.58 8.36 1.06
C SER A 158 -14.88 7.12 1.61
N ALA A 159 -13.63 7.26 2.08
CA ALA A 159 -12.89 6.17 2.71
C ALA A 159 -13.59 5.70 3.99
N PHE A 160 -13.99 6.65 4.84
CA PHE A 160 -14.71 6.36 6.07
C PHE A 160 -16.09 5.74 5.81
N GLU A 161 -16.88 6.29 4.88
CA GLU A 161 -18.19 5.77 4.50
C GLU A 161 -18.09 4.32 3.99
N VAL A 162 -17.16 4.05 3.08
CA VAL A 162 -16.98 2.71 2.49
C VAL A 162 -16.45 1.70 3.51
N ALA A 163 -15.63 2.13 4.46
CA ALA A 163 -15.09 1.24 5.49
C ALA A 163 -16.08 1.01 6.65
N CYS A 164 -16.69 2.08 7.15
CA CYS A 164 -17.35 2.13 8.45
C CYS A 164 -18.86 2.46 8.39
N GLY A 165 -19.36 2.94 7.25
CA GLY A 165 -20.76 3.28 7.05
C GLY A 165 -21.68 2.06 6.94
N ALA A 166 -22.97 2.31 6.69
CA ALA A 166 -23.96 1.26 6.50
C ALA A 166 -23.64 0.42 5.25
N ASN A 167 -23.66 -0.92 5.38
CA ASN A 167 -23.14 -1.85 4.37
C ASN A 167 -21.66 -1.63 4.02
N GLY A 168 -20.92 -0.96 4.91
CA GLY A 168 -19.48 -0.73 4.79
C GLY A 168 -18.67 -2.02 5.00
N ALA A 169 -17.40 -1.97 4.62
CA ALA A 169 -16.52 -3.14 4.66
C ALA A 169 -16.47 -3.79 6.06
N ALA A 170 -16.49 -3.01 7.14
CA ALA A 170 -16.46 -3.50 8.50
C ALA A 170 -17.60 -4.48 8.83
N GLU A 171 -18.78 -4.38 8.20
CA GLU A 171 -19.88 -5.31 8.43
C GLU A 171 -19.65 -6.70 7.84
N GLY A 172 -18.72 -6.83 6.88
CA GLY A 172 -18.31 -8.10 6.28
C GLY A 172 -16.97 -8.63 6.78
N MET A 173 -16.31 -7.90 7.69
CA MET A 173 -15.00 -8.27 8.23
C MET A 173 -15.12 -9.17 9.47
N ALA A 174 -14.09 -10.00 9.67
CA ALA A 174 -14.00 -10.97 10.73
C ALA A 174 -12.53 -11.38 10.93
N ALA A 175 -12.24 -12.12 11.99
CA ALA A 175 -10.91 -12.68 12.25
C ALA A 175 -10.31 -13.41 11.03
N GLY A 176 -9.02 -13.18 10.78
CA GLY A 176 -8.28 -13.73 9.64
C GLY A 176 -8.39 -12.94 8.34
N LYS A 177 -9.30 -11.97 8.24
CA LYS A 177 -9.41 -11.06 7.08
C LYS A 177 -8.49 -9.85 7.25
N GLY A 178 -8.11 -9.24 6.12
CA GLY A 178 -7.33 -8.01 6.09
C GLY A 178 -8.04 -6.90 5.31
N TYR A 179 -8.01 -5.68 5.82
CA TYR A 179 -8.38 -4.47 5.09
C TYR A 179 -7.15 -3.62 4.84
N VAL A 180 -6.90 -3.26 3.58
CA VAL A 180 -5.75 -2.44 3.17
C VAL A 180 -6.26 -1.16 2.52
N ASP A 181 -6.20 -0.05 3.25
CA ASP A 181 -6.60 1.24 2.70
C ASP A 181 -5.43 1.90 1.97
N VAL A 182 -5.55 2.02 0.66
CA VAL A 182 -4.53 2.64 -0.21
C VAL A 182 -4.90 4.08 -0.60
N SER A 183 -6.01 4.60 -0.05
CA SER A 183 -6.49 5.96 -0.25
C SER A 183 -5.53 6.99 0.34
N THR A 184 -5.55 8.23 -0.18
CA THR A 184 -4.87 9.35 0.47
C THR A 184 -5.82 10.02 1.45
N VAL A 185 -5.56 9.85 2.74
CA VAL A 185 -6.35 10.42 3.84
C VAL A 185 -5.44 11.06 4.88
N ASP A 186 -6.02 11.77 5.85
CA ASP A 186 -5.33 12.24 7.04
C ASP A 186 -5.14 11.12 8.08
N ASP A 187 -4.24 11.35 9.04
CA ASP A 187 -3.89 10.34 10.05
C ASP A 187 -5.05 10.03 11.00
N ALA A 188 -5.92 11.00 11.29
CA ALA A 188 -7.07 10.79 12.17
C ALA A 188 -8.10 9.88 11.50
N THR A 189 -8.41 10.11 10.22
CA THR A 189 -9.30 9.25 9.43
C THR A 189 -8.77 7.82 9.36
N SER A 190 -7.49 7.63 9.04
CA SER A 190 -6.90 6.28 8.99
C SER A 190 -6.97 5.55 10.33
N LYS A 191 -6.68 6.25 11.44
CA LYS A 191 -6.80 5.68 12.79
C LYS A 191 -8.24 5.30 13.15
N LEU A 192 -9.23 6.10 12.75
CA LEU A 192 -10.65 5.80 12.97
C LEU A 192 -11.08 4.55 12.20
N ILE A 193 -10.72 4.48 10.91
CA ILE A 193 -10.98 3.29 10.09
C ILE A 193 -10.28 2.07 10.69
N GLY A 194 -9.00 2.19 11.03
CA GLY A 194 -8.23 1.10 11.62
C GLY A 194 -8.82 0.57 12.92
N LYS A 195 -9.25 1.47 13.82
CA LYS A 195 -9.97 1.09 15.06
C LYS A 195 -11.27 0.35 14.76
N ARG A 196 -12.05 0.82 13.77
CA ARG A 196 -13.31 0.17 13.41
C ARG A 196 -13.08 -1.21 12.80
N ILE A 197 -12.14 -1.36 11.87
CA ILE A 197 -11.81 -2.65 11.25
C ILE A 197 -11.32 -3.63 12.30
N THR A 198 -10.36 -3.23 13.15
CA THR A 198 -9.80 -4.11 14.18
C THR A 198 -10.82 -4.53 15.23
N SER A 199 -11.86 -3.73 15.50
CA SER A 199 -12.98 -4.14 16.38
C SER A 199 -13.77 -5.36 15.89
N THR A 200 -13.63 -5.74 14.61
CA THR A 200 -14.25 -6.93 14.02
C THR A 200 -13.38 -8.19 14.14
N GLY A 201 -12.15 -8.05 14.65
CA GLY A 201 -11.12 -9.08 14.66
C GLY A 201 -10.26 -9.15 13.39
N ALA A 202 -10.59 -8.38 12.35
CA ALA A 202 -9.75 -8.27 11.14
C ALA A 202 -8.49 -7.42 11.37
N SER A 203 -7.47 -7.63 10.54
CA SER A 203 -6.26 -6.80 10.52
C SER A 203 -6.45 -5.57 9.63
N PHE A 204 -5.81 -4.45 10.00
CA PHE A 204 -5.84 -3.21 9.23
C PHE A 204 -4.42 -2.76 8.86
N LEU A 205 -4.25 -2.33 7.61
CA LEU A 205 -3.04 -1.72 7.10
C LEU A 205 -3.41 -0.49 6.28
N GLU A 206 -2.81 0.66 6.57
CA GLU A 206 -2.79 1.76 5.62
C GLU A 206 -1.60 1.59 4.67
N ALA A 207 -1.81 1.91 3.40
CA ALA A 207 -0.80 1.80 2.36
C ALA A 207 -0.98 2.88 1.29
N PRO A 208 -1.08 4.18 1.64
CA PRO A 208 -1.17 5.25 0.66
C PRO A 208 -0.01 5.20 -0.35
N VAL A 209 -0.31 5.62 -1.58
CA VAL A 209 0.62 5.47 -2.71
C VAL A 209 1.21 6.79 -3.18
N SER A 210 2.49 6.78 -3.54
CA SER A 210 3.10 7.81 -4.39
C SER A 210 3.19 7.32 -5.83
N GLY A 211 2.80 8.18 -6.77
CA GLY A 211 2.55 7.84 -8.17
C GLY A 211 1.24 8.48 -8.66
N SER A 212 1.00 8.38 -9.97
CA SER A 212 -0.24 8.83 -10.61
C SER A 212 -0.74 7.71 -11.52
N LYS A 213 -1.65 8.01 -12.45
CA LYS A 213 -2.29 7.06 -13.35
C LYS A 213 -1.28 6.14 -14.07
N LYS A 214 -0.27 6.71 -14.76
CA LYS A 214 0.70 5.90 -15.53
C LYS A 214 1.51 4.94 -14.63
N PRO A 215 2.09 5.38 -13.50
CA PRO A 215 2.67 4.45 -12.53
C PRO A 215 1.70 3.39 -12.00
N ALA A 216 0.40 3.69 -11.84
CA ALA A 216 -0.59 2.70 -11.43
C ALA A 216 -0.83 1.65 -12.52
N GLU A 217 -0.93 2.06 -13.79
CA GLU A 217 -1.06 1.18 -14.95
C GLU A 217 0.15 0.25 -15.09
N ASP A 218 1.35 0.77 -14.84
CA ASP A 218 2.60 0.03 -15.02
C ASP A 218 3.00 -0.84 -13.83
N GLY A 219 2.29 -0.77 -12.70
CA GLY A 219 2.70 -1.47 -11.47
C GLY A 219 3.95 -0.86 -10.83
N LEU A 220 4.14 0.46 -10.95
CA LEU A 220 5.33 1.19 -10.51
C LEU A 220 5.06 2.18 -9.37
N LEU A 221 3.95 2.00 -8.65
CA LEU A 221 3.63 2.76 -7.45
C LEU A 221 4.66 2.57 -6.33
N ILE A 222 4.71 3.53 -5.42
CA ILE A 222 5.47 3.43 -4.17
C ILE A 222 4.47 3.41 -3.01
N PHE A 223 4.45 2.34 -2.23
CA PHE A 223 3.56 2.20 -1.08
C PHE A 223 4.23 2.73 0.21
N LEU A 224 3.50 3.56 0.95
CA LEU A 224 3.91 4.11 2.24
C LEU A 224 3.06 3.45 3.33
N THR A 225 3.45 2.25 3.75
CA THR A 225 2.61 1.38 4.58
C THR A 225 2.82 1.61 6.07
N ALA A 226 1.75 1.47 6.86
CA ALA A 226 1.81 1.48 8.32
C ALA A 226 0.60 0.71 8.91
N GLY A 227 0.73 0.18 10.11
CA GLY A 227 -0.29 -0.64 10.78
C GLY A 227 0.17 -2.08 11.03
N ASP A 228 -0.69 -3.05 10.78
CA ASP A 228 -0.43 -4.45 11.11
C ASP A 228 0.74 -5.04 10.29
N GLU A 229 1.86 -5.34 10.96
CA GLU A 229 3.07 -5.86 10.31
C GLU A 229 2.86 -7.27 9.71
N SER A 230 1.99 -8.08 10.33
CA SER A 230 1.68 -9.42 9.84
C SER A 230 0.89 -9.36 8.54
N LEU A 231 -0.08 -8.44 8.46
CA LEU A 231 -0.83 -8.16 7.25
C LEU A 231 0.09 -7.58 6.18
N TYR A 232 0.98 -6.63 6.51
CA TYR A 232 1.98 -6.10 5.59
C TYR A 232 2.84 -7.19 4.94
N LYS A 233 3.34 -8.14 5.74
CA LYS A 233 4.10 -9.30 5.23
C LYS A 233 3.25 -10.20 4.37
N ARG A 234 2.00 -10.44 4.76
CA ARG A 234 1.05 -11.30 4.04
C ARG A 234 0.66 -10.71 2.67
N VAL A 235 0.43 -9.40 2.57
CA VAL A 235 0.01 -8.74 1.32
C VAL A 235 1.17 -8.27 0.46
N ALA A 236 2.41 -8.47 0.90
CA ALA A 236 3.61 -8.09 0.16
C ALA A 236 3.59 -8.50 -1.32
N PRO A 237 3.25 -9.77 -1.69
CA PRO A 237 3.20 -10.16 -3.09
C PRO A 237 2.16 -9.38 -3.91
N LEU A 238 1.06 -8.93 -3.30
CA LEU A 238 0.03 -8.12 -3.96
C LEU A 238 0.50 -6.67 -4.16
N LEU A 239 1.17 -6.10 -3.14
CA LEU A 239 1.77 -4.78 -3.23
C LEU A 239 2.88 -4.73 -4.27
N ASP A 240 3.70 -5.78 -4.36
CA ASP A 240 4.84 -5.88 -5.29
C ASP A 240 4.37 -6.05 -6.76
N VAL A 241 3.12 -6.47 -7.01
CA VAL A 241 2.50 -6.46 -8.35
C VAL A 241 2.02 -5.06 -8.74
N MET A 242 1.52 -4.30 -7.77
CA MET A 242 0.97 -2.96 -8.01
C MET A 242 2.02 -1.85 -7.93
N GLY A 243 3.21 -2.15 -7.42
CA GLY A 243 4.24 -1.15 -7.16
C GLY A 243 5.65 -1.69 -7.25
N LYS A 244 6.58 -0.76 -7.49
CA LYS A 244 8.02 -1.04 -7.57
C LYS A 244 8.71 -1.06 -6.21
N SER A 245 8.05 -0.53 -5.17
CA SER A 245 8.63 -0.43 -3.82
C SER A 245 7.55 -0.20 -2.76
N ARG A 246 7.82 -0.67 -1.55
CA ARG A 246 6.96 -0.49 -0.37
C ARG A 246 7.82 -0.25 0.88
N PHE A 247 7.42 0.73 1.68
CA PHE A 247 8.09 1.08 2.95
C PHE A 247 7.15 0.80 4.10
N TYR A 248 7.64 0.16 5.16
CA TYR A 248 6.89 0.00 6.41
C TYR A 248 7.30 1.07 7.41
N LEU A 249 6.34 1.88 7.83
CA LEU A 249 6.53 3.11 8.59
C LEU A 249 6.03 2.99 10.04
N GLY A 250 5.78 1.76 10.52
CA GLY A 250 5.36 1.49 11.90
C GLY A 250 3.85 1.65 12.08
N ASP A 251 3.45 2.45 13.07
CA ASP A 251 2.06 2.56 13.52
C ASP A 251 1.13 3.29 12.55
N VAL A 252 -0.16 2.95 12.61
CA VAL A 252 -1.23 3.59 11.81
C VAL A 252 -1.20 5.11 11.99
N GLY A 253 -1.24 5.82 10.86
CA GLY A 253 -1.16 7.27 10.74
C GLY A 253 0.20 7.73 10.19
N ASN A 254 1.27 6.94 10.36
CA ASN A 254 2.60 7.31 9.85
C ASN A 254 2.67 7.28 8.31
N GLY A 255 1.97 6.35 7.67
CA GLY A 255 1.85 6.27 6.21
C GLY A 255 1.05 7.43 5.65
N ALA A 256 -0.11 7.73 6.25
CA ALA A 256 -0.93 8.90 5.91
C ALA A 256 -0.13 10.21 6.05
N ALA A 257 0.52 10.41 7.19
CA ALA A 257 1.34 11.60 7.44
C ALA A 257 2.48 11.74 6.43
N MET A 258 3.21 10.66 6.13
CA MET A 258 4.28 10.67 5.13
C MET A 258 3.73 11.01 3.74
N LYS A 259 2.58 10.45 3.36
CA LYS A 259 1.96 10.73 2.06
C LYS A 259 1.60 12.22 1.92
N LEU A 260 1.05 12.84 2.96
CA LEU A 260 0.72 14.26 2.95
C LEU A 260 1.99 15.14 2.85
N VAL A 261 3.08 14.78 3.54
CA VAL A 261 4.37 15.46 3.39
C VAL A 261 4.90 15.37 1.95
N VAL A 262 4.85 14.17 1.35
CA VAL A 262 5.27 13.97 -0.04
C VAL A 262 4.45 14.82 -1.01
N ASN A 263 3.12 14.83 -0.87
CA ASN A 263 2.25 15.63 -1.72
C ASN A 263 2.50 17.14 -1.56
N MET A 264 2.67 17.61 -0.32
CA MET A 264 3.00 19.00 -0.02
C MET A 264 4.28 19.47 -0.73
N VAL A 265 5.34 18.65 -0.72
CA VAL A 265 6.60 18.96 -1.43
C VAL A 265 6.41 18.96 -2.95
N MET A 266 5.52 18.11 -3.47
CA MET A 266 5.18 18.07 -4.89
C MET A 266 4.24 19.20 -5.35
N GLY A 267 3.75 20.04 -4.43
CA GLY A 267 2.79 21.11 -4.73
C GLY A 267 1.40 20.58 -5.12
N ARG A 268 0.98 19.46 -4.53
CA ARG A 268 -0.31 18.81 -4.75
C ARG A 268 -1.07 18.59 -3.45
#